data_AF-A0A2J8N7U2-F1
#
_entry.id   AF-A0A2J8N7U2-F1
#
_cell.length_a   1.000
_cell.length_b   1.000
_cell.length_c   1.000
_cell.angle_alpha   90.00
_cell.angle_beta   90.00
_cell.angle_gamma   90.00
#
_symmetry.space_group_name_H-M   'P 1'
#
loop_
_entity.id
_entity.type
_entity.pdbx_description
1 polymer ?
#
loop_
_entity_poly.entity_id
_entity_poly.type
_entity_poly.pdbx_seq_one_letter_code
_entity_poly.pdbx_strand_id
1 'polypeptide(L)'
;EPLQIDHLVFVVHGIGPACDLRFRSIVQCVNDFRSVSLNLLQTHFKKAQENQQIGRVEFLPVNWHSPLHSTGVDVDLQRITLPSINRLRHFTNDTILDVFFYNSPTYCQTIVDTVASEMNRIYTLFLQRNPDFKGGVSIAGHSLGSLILFDILTNQKDSLGDIDSEKGIKRPAPQPASGANI
;
A
#
# COMPACT_ATOMS: atom_id res chain seq x y z
N GLU A 1 8.78 -12.35 -19.18
CA GLU A 1 7.53 -11.55 -19.08
C GLU A 1 7.50 -10.53 -20.21
N PRO A 2 6.33 -10.01 -20.62
CA PRO A 2 6.23 -8.96 -21.63
C PRO A 2 7.00 -7.72 -21.18
N LEU A 3 7.77 -7.08 -22.06
CA LEU A 3 8.60 -5.93 -21.68
C LEU A 3 7.76 -4.70 -21.32
N GLN A 4 6.65 -4.48 -22.05
CA GLN A 4 5.73 -3.38 -21.83
C GLN A 4 4.95 -3.55 -20.51
N ILE A 5 4.90 -2.48 -19.71
CA ILE A 5 4.13 -2.38 -18.47
C ILE A 5 3.09 -1.29 -18.66
N ASP A 6 1.81 -1.64 -18.59
CA ASP A 6 0.71 -0.69 -18.77
C ASP A 6 0.14 -0.21 -17.44
N HIS A 7 0.40 -0.96 -16.36
CA HIS A 7 -0.16 -0.63 -15.05
C HIS A 7 0.74 -1.11 -13.92
N LEU A 8 0.85 -0.30 -12.88
CA LEU A 8 1.59 -0.60 -11.67
C LEU A 8 0.63 -0.70 -10.48
N VAL A 9 0.73 -1.77 -9.70
CA VAL A 9 -0.08 -1.99 -8.50
C VAL A 9 0.83 -2.14 -7.28
N PHE A 10 0.74 -1.20 -6.35
CA PHE A 10 1.36 -1.37 -5.03
C PHE A 10 0.45 -2.20 -4.14
N VAL A 11 0.98 -3.26 -3.56
CA VAL A 11 0.25 -4.12 -2.62
C VAL A 11 0.74 -3.80 -1.21
N VAL A 12 -0.16 -3.33 -0.35
CA VAL A 12 0.11 -3.03 1.06
C VAL A 12 -0.54 -4.10 1.93
N HIS A 13 0.27 -4.84 2.67
CA HIS A 13 -0.21 -5.83 3.64
C HIS A 13 -0.50 -5.18 5.00
N GLY A 14 -1.30 -5.87 5.83
CA GLY A 14 -1.47 -5.54 7.26
C GLY A 14 -0.27 -5.97 8.11
N ILE A 15 -0.39 -5.94 9.44
CA ILE A 15 0.71 -6.30 10.36
C ILE A 15 0.95 -7.81 10.39
N GLY A 16 2.22 -8.19 10.59
CA GLY A 16 2.72 -9.55 10.62
C GLY A 16 3.69 -9.87 9.46
N PRO A 17 4.67 -10.76 9.67
CA PRO A 17 5.53 -11.27 8.59
C PRO A 17 4.74 -12.10 7.55
N ALA A 18 3.50 -12.43 7.88
CA ALA A 18 2.54 -13.19 7.11
C ALA A 18 1.48 -12.28 6.48
N CYS A 19 1.31 -12.40 5.16
CA CYS A 19 0.35 -11.67 4.34
C CYS A 19 -0.99 -12.42 4.20
N ASP A 20 -1.09 -13.70 4.58
CA ASP A 20 -2.32 -14.48 4.49
C ASP A 20 -2.43 -15.57 5.58
N LEU A 21 -3.60 -16.23 5.63
CA LEU A 21 -3.92 -17.34 6.55
C LEU A 21 -2.98 -18.56 6.44
N ARG A 22 -2.08 -18.56 5.45
CA ARG A 22 -1.07 -19.60 5.21
C ARG A 22 0.33 -19.18 5.70
N PHE A 23 0.44 -18.06 6.40
CA PHE A 23 1.68 -17.49 6.91
C PHE A 23 2.71 -17.15 5.83
N ARG A 24 2.26 -16.82 4.61
CA ARG A 24 3.14 -16.52 3.48
C ARG A 24 3.61 -15.07 3.50
N SER A 25 4.82 -14.79 3.01
CA SER A 25 5.29 -13.39 2.93
C SER A 25 4.50 -12.60 1.89
N ILE A 26 4.45 -11.26 2.04
CA ILE A 26 3.84 -10.40 1.02
C ILE A 26 4.43 -10.64 -0.37
N VAL A 27 5.74 -10.92 -0.45
CA VAL A 27 6.42 -11.23 -1.71
C VAL A 27 5.83 -12.47 -2.37
N GLN A 28 5.53 -13.52 -1.60
CA GLN A 28 4.91 -14.74 -2.13
C GLN A 28 3.48 -14.47 -2.63
N CYS A 29 2.68 -13.73 -1.86
CA CYS A 29 1.33 -13.35 -2.30
C CYS A 29 1.36 -12.51 -3.58
N VAL A 30 2.26 -11.53 -3.67
CA VAL A 30 2.42 -10.70 -4.87
C VAL A 30 2.89 -11.51 -6.08
N ASN A 31 3.75 -12.52 -5.88
CA ASN A 31 4.17 -13.41 -6.96
C ASN A 31 3.01 -14.27 -7.50
N ASP A 32 2.05 -14.67 -6.65
CA ASP A 32 0.83 -15.32 -7.12
C ASP A 32 -0.01 -14.37 -7.99
N PHE A 33 -0.19 -13.11 -7.56
CA PHE A 33 -0.89 -12.10 -8.37
C PHE A 33 -0.23 -11.89 -9.73
N ARG A 34 1.10 -11.78 -9.78
CA ARG A 34 1.85 -11.72 -11.04
C ARG A 34 1.60 -12.94 -11.92
N SER A 35 1.69 -14.14 -11.34
CA SER A 35 1.53 -15.40 -12.06
C SER A 35 0.13 -15.54 -12.66
N VAL A 36 -0.91 -15.22 -11.88
CA VAL A 36 -2.31 -15.23 -12.34
C VAL A 36 -2.54 -14.18 -13.42
N SER A 37 -2.05 -12.95 -13.23
CA SER A 37 -2.20 -11.88 -14.21
C SER A 37 -1.54 -12.22 -15.55
N LEU A 38 -0.33 -12.77 -15.53
CA LEU A 38 0.37 -13.23 -16.73
C LEU A 38 -0.36 -14.39 -17.42
N ASN A 39 -0.91 -15.33 -16.64
CA ASN A 39 -1.70 -16.43 -17.20
C ASN A 39 -2.96 -15.92 -17.91
N LEU A 40 -3.65 -14.93 -17.32
CA LEU A 40 -4.82 -14.30 -17.95
C LEU A 40 -4.48 -13.59 -19.26
N LEU A 41 -3.34 -12.89 -19.31
CA LEU A 41 -2.85 -12.27 -20.56
C LEU A 41 -2.64 -13.33 -21.66
N GLN A 42 -1.98 -14.44 -21.31
CA GLN A 42 -1.67 -15.52 -22.26
C GLN A 42 -2.91 -16.30 -22.72
N THR A 43 -3.93 -16.44 -21.87
CA THR A 43 -5.11 -17.27 -22.16
C THR A 43 -6.26 -16.49 -22.78
N HIS A 44 -6.51 -15.26 -22.32
CA HIS A 44 -7.67 -14.46 -22.76
C HIS A 44 -7.31 -13.30 -23.68
N PHE A 45 -6.06 -12.82 -23.64
CA PHE A 45 -5.65 -11.62 -24.38
C PHE A 45 -4.46 -11.81 -25.32
N LYS A 46 -4.14 -13.07 -25.66
CA LYS A 46 -2.97 -13.43 -26.47
C LYS A 46 -2.79 -12.60 -27.73
N LYS A 47 -3.85 -12.41 -28.52
CA LYS A 47 -3.80 -11.63 -29.77
C LYS A 47 -3.46 -10.16 -29.54
N ALA A 48 -4.07 -9.54 -28.53
CA ALA A 48 -3.82 -8.15 -28.19
C ALA A 48 -2.38 -7.96 -27.69
N GLN A 49 -1.88 -8.93 -26.92
CA GLN A 49 -0.49 -8.95 -26.44
C GLN A 49 0.52 -9.15 -27.59
N GLU A 50 0.26 -10.09 -28.51
CA GLU A 50 1.11 -10.32 -29.70
C GLU A 50 1.15 -9.10 -30.62
N ASN A 51 0.04 -8.38 -30.74
CA ASN A 51 -0.06 -7.13 -31.47
C ASN A 51 0.45 -5.90 -30.70
N GLN A 52 1.06 -6.09 -29.51
CA GLN A 52 1.58 -5.02 -28.65
C GLN A 52 0.54 -3.95 -28.29
N GLN A 53 -0.74 -4.33 -28.23
CA GLN A 53 -1.83 -3.43 -27.85
C GLN A 53 -2.01 -3.34 -26.33
N ILE A 54 -1.56 -4.37 -25.61
CA ILE A 54 -1.61 -4.43 -24.15
C ILE A 54 -0.29 -4.97 -23.58
N GLY A 55 0.14 -4.37 -22.48
CA GLY A 55 1.27 -4.76 -21.65
C GLY A 55 0.84 -5.53 -20.41
N ARG A 56 1.83 -5.85 -19.56
CA ARG A 56 1.57 -6.53 -18.28
C ARG A 56 1.18 -5.54 -17.19
N VAL A 57 0.54 -6.07 -16.15
CA VAL A 57 0.38 -5.39 -14.85
C VAL A 57 1.54 -5.80 -13.95
N GLU A 58 2.28 -4.82 -13.44
CA GLU A 58 3.36 -5.04 -12.48
C GLU A 58 2.83 -4.89 -11.05
N PHE A 59 3.03 -5.89 -10.20
CA PHE A 59 2.61 -5.85 -8.81
C PHE A 59 3.82 -5.72 -7.90
N LEU A 60 3.92 -4.69 -7.07
CA LEU A 60 5.05 -4.46 -6.17
C LEU A 60 4.62 -4.58 -4.71
N PRO A 61 5.30 -5.41 -3.89
CA PRO A 61 5.01 -5.49 -2.46
C PRO A 61 5.54 -4.25 -1.73
N VAL A 62 4.73 -3.66 -0.87
CA VAL A 62 5.14 -2.58 0.05
C VAL A 62 5.41 -3.19 1.41
N ASN A 63 6.68 -3.46 1.71
CA ASN A 63 7.10 -4.01 3.00
C ASN A 63 7.47 -2.86 3.96
N TRP A 64 6.55 -2.55 4.87
CA TRP A 64 6.69 -1.45 5.82
C TRP A 64 6.92 -1.92 7.26
N HIS A 65 6.73 -3.22 7.51
CA HIS A 65 6.79 -3.82 8.85
C HIS A 65 8.23 -4.03 9.36
N SER A 66 9.16 -4.37 8.45
CA SER A 66 10.56 -4.68 8.82
C SER A 66 11.32 -3.48 9.43
N PRO A 67 11.15 -2.23 8.92
CA PRO A 67 11.74 -1.04 9.54
C PRO A 67 11.21 -0.77 10.96
N LEU A 68 9.92 -1.02 11.22
CA LEU A 68 9.27 -0.70 12.49
C LEU A 68 9.68 -1.65 13.63
N HIS A 69 9.93 -2.93 13.33
CA HIS A 69 10.39 -3.94 14.31
C HIS A 69 11.72 -3.61 14.99
N SER A 70 12.54 -2.77 14.37
CA SER A 70 13.81 -2.29 14.93
C SER A 70 13.64 -1.40 16.18
N THR A 71 12.40 -1.02 16.51
CA THR A 71 12.07 -0.04 17.58
C THR A 71 11.59 -0.67 18.90
N GLY A 72 11.55 -2.01 19.02
CA GLY A 72 11.31 -2.68 20.31
C GLY A 72 9.85 -2.89 20.72
N VAL A 73 8.90 -2.65 19.81
CA VAL A 73 7.44 -2.82 20.02
C VAL A 73 7.03 -4.28 20.29
N ASP A 74 7.87 -5.25 19.92
CA ASP A 74 7.61 -6.69 20.11
C ASP A 74 7.51 -7.12 21.59
N VAL A 75 8.17 -6.39 22.51
CA VAL A 75 8.24 -6.77 23.93
C VAL A 75 6.91 -6.52 24.65
N ASP A 76 6.19 -5.46 24.27
CA ASP A 76 4.87 -5.16 24.84
C ASP A 76 3.75 -6.02 24.24
N LEU A 77 3.89 -6.43 22.98
CA LEU A 77 2.93 -7.31 22.29
C LEU A 77 2.87 -8.72 22.92
N GLN A 78 4.00 -9.26 23.37
CA GLN A 78 4.05 -10.61 23.96
C GLN A 78 3.45 -10.68 25.36
N ARG A 79 3.43 -9.58 26.12
CA ARG A 79 3.11 -9.58 27.56
C ARG A 79 1.62 -9.74 27.90
N ILE A 80 0.74 -9.60 26.91
CA ILE A 80 -0.73 -9.55 27.08
C ILE A 80 -1.47 -10.79 26.56
N THR A 81 -0.76 -11.79 26.03
CA THR A 81 -1.40 -12.95 25.38
C THR A 81 -1.60 -14.12 26.35
N LEU A 82 -2.86 -14.47 26.67
CA LEU A 82 -3.19 -15.66 27.48
C LEU A 82 -2.99 -16.99 26.70
N PRO A 83 -2.65 -18.11 27.38
CA PRO A 83 -2.04 -19.30 26.74
C PRO A 83 -2.97 -20.22 25.93
N SER A 84 -4.29 -19.98 25.90
CA SER A 84 -5.25 -21.01 25.48
C SER A 84 -5.93 -20.64 24.16
N ILE A 85 -5.72 -21.49 23.13
CA ILE A 85 -6.31 -21.54 21.76
C ILE A 85 -5.42 -20.93 20.65
N ASN A 86 -4.50 -21.74 20.11
CA ASN A 86 -3.44 -21.34 19.17
C ASN A 86 -3.88 -20.72 17.82
N ARG A 87 -5.01 -21.13 17.23
CA ARG A 87 -5.44 -20.65 15.90
C ARG A 87 -6.24 -19.34 15.95
N LEU A 88 -7.12 -19.22 16.95
CA LEU A 88 -7.86 -17.98 17.20
C LEU A 88 -6.90 -16.89 17.71
N ARG A 89 -5.85 -17.27 18.44
CA ARG A 89 -4.79 -16.38 18.93
C ARG A 89 -4.00 -15.67 17.84
N HIS A 90 -3.64 -16.31 16.73
CA HIS A 90 -2.96 -15.60 15.63
C HIS A 90 -3.89 -14.59 14.96
N PHE A 91 -5.12 -14.97 14.66
CA PHE A 91 -6.08 -14.03 14.06
C PHE A 91 -6.46 -12.87 15.01
N THR A 92 -6.66 -13.15 16.29
CA THR A 92 -7.00 -12.12 17.29
C THR A 92 -5.79 -11.25 17.64
N ASN A 93 -4.59 -11.81 17.81
CA ASN A 93 -3.41 -11.00 18.13
C ASN A 93 -2.88 -10.21 16.92
N ASP A 94 -2.95 -10.77 15.71
CA ASP A 94 -2.36 -10.14 14.50
C ASP A 94 -3.38 -9.28 13.72
N THR A 95 -4.61 -9.12 14.22
CA THR A 95 -5.63 -8.28 13.54
C THR A 95 -6.40 -7.42 14.53
N ILE A 96 -6.82 -7.96 15.68
CA ILE A 96 -7.59 -7.19 16.66
C ILE A 96 -6.65 -6.31 17.50
N LEU A 97 -5.50 -6.85 17.93
CA LEU A 97 -4.49 -6.10 18.67
C LEU A 97 -3.88 -4.97 17.84
N ASP A 98 -3.77 -5.17 16.53
CA ASP A 98 -3.27 -4.16 15.59
C ASP A 98 -4.27 -3.06 15.26
N VAL A 99 -5.58 -3.36 15.21
CA VAL A 99 -6.62 -2.32 15.20
C VAL A 99 -6.58 -1.52 16.51
N PHE A 100 -6.26 -2.14 17.64
CA PHE A 100 -6.05 -1.42 18.91
C PHE A 100 -4.77 -0.58 18.94
N PHE A 101 -3.66 -1.04 18.33
CA PHE A 101 -2.42 -0.25 18.19
C PHE A 101 -2.57 0.89 17.17
N TYR A 102 -3.28 0.65 16.07
CA TYR A 102 -3.62 1.69 15.08
C TYR A 102 -4.54 2.76 15.66
N ASN A 103 -5.40 2.40 16.63
CA ASN A 103 -6.21 3.37 17.38
C ASN A 103 -5.38 4.31 18.28
N SER A 104 -4.08 4.06 18.48
CA SER A 104 -3.19 5.05 19.11
C SER A 104 -2.75 6.09 18.07
N PRO A 105 -3.11 7.38 18.22
CA PRO A 105 -2.83 8.42 17.22
C PRO A 105 -1.34 8.54 16.86
N THR A 106 -0.44 8.26 17.81
CA THR A 106 1.02 8.34 17.61
C THR A 106 1.55 7.24 16.68
N TYR A 107 1.04 6.02 16.79
CA TYR A 107 1.49 4.90 15.95
C TYR A 107 0.84 4.93 14.57
N CYS A 108 -0.43 5.37 14.48
CA CYS A 108 -1.13 5.56 13.22
C CYS A 108 -0.34 6.45 12.24
N GLN A 109 0.05 7.66 12.67
CA GLN A 109 0.78 8.60 11.82
C GLN A 109 2.12 8.02 11.36
N THR A 110 2.87 7.37 12.28
CA THR A 110 4.17 6.76 11.96
C THR A 110 4.03 5.66 10.90
N ILE A 111 3.00 4.81 11.00
CA ILE A 111 2.73 3.74 10.04
C ILE A 111 2.35 4.32 8.68
N VAL A 112 1.42 5.29 8.67
CA VAL A 112 0.97 5.99 7.46
C VAL A 112 2.16 6.65 6.73
N ASP A 113 2.99 7.39 7.45
CA ASP A 113 4.16 8.08 6.89
C ASP A 113 5.19 7.09 6.34
N THR A 114 5.40 5.97 7.05
CA THR A 114 6.32 4.90 6.62
C THR A 114 5.84 4.25 5.33
N VAL A 115 4.55 3.90 5.26
CA VAL A 115 3.96 3.25 4.07
C VAL A 115 3.98 4.21 2.88
N ALA A 116 3.61 5.48 3.08
CA ALA A 116 3.66 6.49 2.02
C ALA A 116 5.09 6.70 1.51
N SER A 117 6.06 6.83 2.41
CA SER A 117 7.48 6.99 2.06
C SER A 117 8.02 5.79 1.28
N GLU A 118 7.67 4.56 1.71
CA GLU A 118 8.10 3.35 1.05
C GLU A 118 7.49 3.20 -0.35
N MET A 119 6.20 3.52 -0.53
CA MET A 119 5.55 3.55 -1.85
C MET A 119 6.25 4.54 -2.79
N ASN A 120 6.54 5.76 -2.32
CA ASN A 120 7.24 6.78 -3.11
C ASN A 120 8.67 6.35 -3.49
N ARG A 121 9.39 5.72 -2.55
CA ARG A 121 10.73 5.16 -2.79
C ARG A 121 10.69 4.08 -3.87
N ILE A 122 9.76 3.13 -3.75
CA ILE A 122 9.60 2.04 -4.73
C ILE A 122 9.18 2.61 -6.09
N TYR A 123 8.27 3.59 -6.13
CA TYR A 123 7.86 4.26 -7.38
C TYR A 123 9.04 4.93 -8.08
N THR A 124 9.87 5.66 -7.33
CA THR A 124 11.08 6.30 -7.86
C THR A 124 12.04 5.27 -8.46
N LEU A 125 12.31 4.17 -7.74
CA LEU A 125 13.15 3.08 -8.24
C LEU A 125 12.54 2.38 -9.45
N PHE A 126 11.21 2.28 -9.50
CA PHE A 126 10.50 1.71 -10.63
C PHE A 126 10.66 2.57 -11.88
N LEU A 127 10.51 3.90 -11.79
CA LEU A 127 10.73 4.81 -12.92
C LEU A 127 12.18 4.86 -13.37
N GLN A 128 13.15 4.77 -12.45
CA GLN A 128 14.57 4.65 -12.82
C GLN A 128 14.86 3.41 -13.68
N ARG A 129 14.13 2.31 -13.44
CA ARG A 129 14.27 1.06 -14.20
C ARG A 129 13.39 1.03 -15.46
N ASN A 130 12.32 1.80 -15.48
CA ASN A 130 11.31 1.84 -16.55
C ASN A 130 11.05 3.32 -16.94
N PRO A 131 12.01 4.01 -17.56
CA PRO A 131 11.90 5.44 -17.85
C PRO A 131 10.75 5.79 -18.81
N ASP A 132 10.33 4.83 -19.64
CA ASP A 132 9.24 5.00 -20.61
C ASP A 132 7.85 4.66 -20.05
N PHE A 133 7.73 4.35 -18.75
CA PHE A 133 6.45 4.02 -18.14
C PHE A 133 5.50 5.21 -18.16
N LYS A 134 4.33 5.03 -18.80
CA LYS A 134 3.23 6.01 -18.89
C LYS A 134 1.89 5.39 -18.47
N GLY A 135 1.97 4.26 -17.77
CA GLY A 135 0.82 3.47 -17.35
C GLY A 135 0.10 4.04 -16.14
N GLY A 136 -1.02 3.43 -15.80
CA GLY A 136 -1.77 3.76 -14.59
C GLY A 136 -1.07 3.24 -13.32
N VAL A 137 -1.34 3.88 -12.20
CA VAL A 137 -0.89 3.43 -10.87
C VAL A 137 -2.12 3.13 -10.02
N SER A 138 -2.09 2.02 -9.29
CA SER A 138 -3.13 1.66 -8.33
C SER A 138 -2.51 1.10 -7.05
N ILE A 139 -3.31 1.11 -6.00
CA ILE A 139 -2.94 0.59 -4.69
C ILE A 139 -3.95 -0.46 -4.27
N ALA A 140 -3.47 -1.54 -3.65
CA ALA A 140 -4.27 -2.66 -3.18
C ALA A 140 -3.93 -2.92 -1.71
N GLY A 141 -4.94 -2.83 -0.85
CA GLY A 141 -4.80 -3.09 0.59
C GLY A 141 -5.32 -4.48 0.94
N HIS A 142 -4.61 -5.17 1.83
CA HIS A 142 -5.08 -6.38 2.47
C HIS A 142 -5.12 -6.21 3.99
N SER A 143 -6.21 -6.64 4.63
CA SER A 143 -6.43 -6.50 6.08
C SER A 143 -6.23 -5.04 6.54
N LEU A 144 -5.44 -4.76 7.58
CA LEU A 144 -5.08 -3.42 8.04
C LEU A 144 -4.48 -2.53 6.92
N GLY A 145 -3.81 -3.13 5.92
CA GLY A 145 -3.30 -2.40 4.76
C GLY A 145 -4.38 -1.61 4.03
N SER A 146 -5.63 -2.06 4.05
CA SER A 146 -6.77 -1.32 3.47
C SER A 146 -7.11 -0.06 4.27
N LEU A 147 -7.04 -0.11 5.60
CA LEU A 147 -7.27 1.06 6.46
C LEU A 147 -6.13 2.07 6.35
N ILE A 148 -4.89 1.59 6.33
CA ILE A 148 -3.71 2.44 6.11
C ILE A 148 -3.83 3.18 4.77
N LEU A 149 -4.16 2.46 3.70
CA LEU A 149 -4.36 3.07 2.38
C LEU A 149 -5.54 4.05 2.36
N PHE A 150 -6.64 3.72 3.05
CA PHE A 150 -7.77 4.64 3.19
C PHE A 150 -7.37 5.95 3.88
N ASP A 151 -6.60 5.88 4.96
CA ASP A 151 -6.12 7.06 5.68
C ASP A 151 -5.11 7.86 4.85
N ILE A 152 -4.21 7.19 4.11
CA ILE A 152 -3.32 7.87 3.15
C ILE A 152 -4.14 8.62 2.10
N LEU A 153 -5.15 7.98 1.50
CA LEU A 153 -5.96 8.56 0.44
C LEU A 153 -6.87 9.70 0.92
N THR A 154 -7.39 9.61 2.14
CA THR A 154 -8.31 10.63 2.69
C THR A 154 -7.60 11.83 3.29
N ASN A 155 -6.34 11.68 3.70
CA ASN A 155 -5.54 12.75 4.30
C ASN A 155 -4.44 13.29 3.35
N GLN A 156 -4.62 13.13 2.03
CA GLN A 156 -3.73 13.76 1.07
C GLN A 156 -3.79 15.28 1.24
N LYS A 157 -2.67 15.88 1.64
CA LYS A 157 -2.55 17.34 1.73
C LYS A 157 -2.40 17.88 0.31
N ASP A 158 -3.39 18.65 -0.13
CA ASP A 158 -3.25 19.46 -1.33
C ASP A 158 -2.02 20.37 -1.14
N SER A 159 -1.02 20.25 -2.00
CA SER A 159 0.22 21.04 -1.91
C SER A 159 0.03 22.51 -2.33
N LEU A 160 -1.19 23.06 -2.15
CA LEU A 160 -1.63 24.38 -2.60
C LEU A 160 -2.01 25.32 -1.43
N GLY A 161 -1.54 25.02 -0.21
CA GLY A 161 -2.08 25.64 1.00
C GLY A 161 -1.22 26.63 1.80
N ASP A 162 0.03 26.95 1.41
CA ASP A 162 0.94 27.67 2.33
C ASP A 162 1.84 28.76 1.72
N ILE A 163 1.37 29.47 0.68
CA ILE A 163 2.10 30.62 0.09
C ILE A 163 1.41 31.98 0.23
N ASP A 164 0.32 32.11 0.99
CA ASP A 164 -0.28 33.44 1.22
C ASP A 164 -0.74 33.62 2.67
N SER A 165 0.17 34.11 3.51
CA SER A 165 -0.14 34.68 4.82
C SER A 165 0.54 36.04 5.00
N GLU A 166 0.39 36.93 4.02
CA GLU A 166 0.46 38.38 4.24
C GLU A 166 -0.69 39.09 3.50
N LYS A 167 -1.83 39.25 4.20
CA LYS A 167 -2.79 40.39 4.20
C LYS A 167 -4.27 39.94 4.28
N GLY A 168 -4.89 40.25 5.43
CA GLY A 168 -6.23 40.85 5.49
C GLY A 168 -7.48 39.98 5.25
N ILE A 169 -8.00 39.39 6.33
CA ILE A 169 -9.43 39.37 6.76
C ILE A 169 -10.54 38.93 5.76
N LYS A 170 -11.22 37.83 6.17
CA LYS A 170 -12.60 37.31 5.93
C LYS A 170 -12.85 36.22 4.85
N ARG A 171 -13.21 35.00 5.35
CA ARG A 171 -13.91 33.86 4.68
C ARG A 171 -15.44 33.96 4.91
N PRO A 172 -16.35 33.11 4.36
CA PRO A 172 -16.22 31.89 3.51
C PRO A 172 -17.09 31.96 2.22
N ALA A 173 -17.09 31.05 1.24
CA ALA A 173 -17.24 29.57 1.23
C ALA A 173 -16.75 28.96 -0.12
N PRO A 174 -16.44 27.65 -0.20
CA PRO A 174 -16.02 27.03 -1.46
C PRO A 174 -17.18 26.34 -2.20
N GLN A 175 -17.34 26.68 -3.48
CA GLN A 175 -18.04 25.89 -4.50
C GLN A 175 -17.02 25.43 -5.55
N PRO A 176 -17.29 24.32 -6.26
CA PRO A 176 -16.28 23.43 -6.80
C PRO A 176 -15.93 23.76 -8.26
N ALA A 177 -14.69 23.48 -8.66
CA ALA A 177 -14.36 22.56 -9.77
C ALA A 177 -12.99 22.87 -10.41
N SER A 178 -12.32 21.76 -10.76
CA SER A 178 -11.48 21.55 -11.95
C SER A 178 -9.96 21.78 -11.84
N GLY A 179 -9.22 20.65 -11.79
CA GLY A 179 -7.91 20.44 -12.42
C GLY A 179 -6.77 20.09 -11.44
N ALA A 180 -6.59 18.80 -11.06
CA ALA A 180 -5.68 17.77 -11.63
C ALA A 180 -4.20 17.90 -11.18
N ASN A 181 -3.43 16.87 -10.77
CA ASN A 181 -3.62 15.40 -10.71
C ASN A 181 -2.41 14.70 -10.02
N ILE A 182 -2.56 13.40 -9.69
CA ILE A 182 -1.50 12.38 -9.70
C ILE A 182 -1.17 12.02 -11.16
#